data_AF-A0AAV4E4D2-F1
#
_entry.id   AF-A0AAV4E4D2-F1
#
_cell.length_a   1.000
_cell.length_b   1.000
_cell.length_c   1.000
_cell.angle_alpha   90.00
_cell.angle_beta   90.00
_cell.angle_gamma   90.00
#
_symmetry.space_group_name_H-M   'P 1'
#
loop_
_entity.id
_entity.type
_entity.pdbx_description
1 polymer ?
#
loop_
_entity_poly.entity_id
_entity_poly.type
_entity_poly.pdbx_seq_one_letter_code
_entity_poly.pdbx_strand_id
1 'polypeptide(L)'
;MWFIRRMMRISWTEKKSNEFVLKEAKLEQSPIKTIRQRLLQFLGHICRHKGLVHLAITGKIESKRSKGRQRITFTESLTSWAIGKGSDNNFIRLTENRFGWRNKIANVYSRLVPDDDDDKIHAKNDSWTITE
;
A
#
# COMPACT_ATOMS: atom_id res chain seq x y z
N MET A 1 -16.89 -5.69 4.10
CA MET A 1 -17.37 -6.40 5.32
C MET A 1 -18.68 -7.15 5.11
N TRP A 2 -19.71 -6.51 4.56
CA TRP A 2 -21.02 -7.14 4.38
C TRP A 2 -20.99 -8.48 3.62
N PHE A 3 -20.29 -8.53 2.48
CA PHE A 3 -20.14 -9.77 1.69
C PHE A 3 -19.56 -10.93 2.50
N ILE A 4 -18.46 -10.68 3.23
CA ILE A 4 -17.76 -11.67 4.06
C ILE A 4 -18.68 -12.14 5.21
N ARG A 5 -19.35 -11.21 5.90
CA ARG A 5 -20.30 -11.54 6.98
C ARG A 5 -21.45 -12.39 6.47
N ARG A 6 -21.96 -12.10 5.26
CA ARG A 6 -23.03 -12.88 4.64
C ARG A 6 -22.58 -14.29 4.26
N MET A 7 -21.37 -14.43 3.72
CA MET A 7 -20.76 -15.72 3.36
C MET A 7 -20.52 -16.59 4.61
N MET A 8 -20.02 -16.00 5.69
CA MET A 8 -19.78 -16.69 6.96
C MET A 8 -21.01 -16.76 7.88
N ARG A 9 -22.18 -16.30 7.41
CA ARG A 9 -23.45 -16.28 8.15
C ARG A 9 -23.37 -15.58 9.52
N ILE A 10 -22.50 -14.57 9.65
CA ILE A 10 -22.33 -13.80 10.88
C ILE A 10 -23.49 -12.82 11.02
N SER A 11 -24.29 -13.01 12.08
CA SER A 11 -25.39 -12.10 12.39
C SER A 11 -24.85 -10.72 12.79
N TRP A 12 -25.57 -9.66 12.41
CA TRP A 12 -25.26 -8.30 12.89
C TRP A 12 -25.47 -8.17 14.41
N THR A 13 -26.34 -9.01 14.99
CA THR A 13 -26.67 -9.03 16.42
C THR A 13 -25.48 -9.43 17.28
N GLU A 14 -24.55 -10.22 16.74
CA GLU A 14 -23.34 -10.65 17.46
C GLU A 14 -22.32 -9.52 17.67
N LYS A 15 -22.48 -8.36 16.99
CA LYS A 15 -21.62 -7.17 17.11
C LYS A 15 -20.10 -7.48 17.03
N LYS A 16 -19.73 -8.53 16.30
CA LYS A 16 -18.33 -8.96 16.10
C LYS A 16 -17.51 -7.87 15.43
N SER A 17 -16.30 -7.61 15.91
CA SER A 17 -15.39 -6.61 15.33
C SER A 17 -15.01 -6.96 13.88
N ASN A 18 -14.73 -5.96 13.05
CA ASN A 18 -14.35 -6.18 11.65
C ASN A 18 -13.04 -6.97 11.50
N GLU A 19 -12.10 -6.77 12.43
CA GLU A 19 -10.83 -7.49 12.48
C GLU A 19 -11.04 -8.98 12.77
N PHE A 20 -11.90 -9.30 13.73
CA PHE A 20 -12.25 -10.68 14.04
C PHE A 20 -12.85 -11.40 12.83
N VAL A 21 -13.79 -10.74 12.13
CA VAL A 21 -14.41 -11.27 10.91
C VAL A 21 -13.38 -11.54 9.81
N LEU A 22 -12.35 -10.70 9.66
CA LEU A 22 -11.30 -10.92 8.66
C LEU A 22 -10.38 -12.08 9.04
N LYS A 23 -9.99 -12.16 10.32
CA LYS A 23 -9.15 -13.24 10.85
C LYS A 23 -9.82 -14.60 10.69
N GLU A 24 -11.11 -14.69 10.98
CA GLU A 24 -11.88 -15.92 10.86
C GLU A 24 -12.06 -16.35 9.39
N ALA A 25 -12.25 -15.40 8.48
CA ALA A 25 -12.25 -15.67 7.04
C ALA A 25 -10.86 -16.01 6.46
N LYS A 26 -9.79 -15.94 7.28
CA LYS A 26 -8.38 -16.03 6.82
C LYS A 26 -8.06 -15.02 5.70
N LEU A 27 -8.78 -13.90 5.69
CA LEU A 27 -8.60 -12.80 4.75
C LEU A 27 -7.64 -11.78 5.38
N GLU A 28 -6.37 -12.19 5.51
CA GLU A 28 -5.27 -11.35 6.02
C GLU A 28 -4.90 -10.20 5.06
N GLN A 29 -5.33 -10.30 3.79
CA GLN A 29 -5.07 -9.26 2.80
C GLN A 29 -6.04 -8.08 2.95
N SER A 30 -5.55 -7.00 3.54
CA SER A 30 -6.26 -5.73 3.56
C SER A 30 -6.59 -5.25 2.13
N PRO A 31 -7.83 -4.82 1.84
CA PRO A 31 -8.24 -4.35 0.52
C PRO A 31 -7.41 -3.15 0.04
N ILE A 32 -6.92 -2.33 0.98
CA ILE A 32 -6.04 -1.19 0.69
C ILE A 32 -4.72 -1.66 0.08
N LYS A 33 -4.18 -2.80 0.53
CA LYS A 33 -2.94 -3.38 -0.02
C LYS A 33 -3.12 -3.74 -1.49
N THR A 34 -4.20 -4.46 -1.80
CA THR A 34 -4.54 -4.86 -3.18
C THR A 34 -4.75 -3.65 -4.09
N ILE A 35 -5.48 -2.64 -3.61
CA ILE A 35 -5.73 -1.42 -4.37
C ILE A 35 -4.42 -0.68 -4.68
N ARG A 36 -3.56 -0.50 -3.67
CA ARG A 36 -2.26 0.17 -3.83
C ARG A 36 -1.34 -0.58 -4.79
N GLN A 37 -1.29 -1.91 -4.70
CA GLN A 37 -0.51 -2.74 -5.62
C GLN A 37 -0.97 -2.58 -7.08
N ARG A 38 -2.29 -2.66 -7.32
CA ARG A 38 -2.87 -2.47 -8.66
C ARG A 38 -2.61 -1.06 -9.18
N LEU A 39 -2.71 -0.04 -8.33
CA LEU A 39 -2.38 1.35 -8.70
C LEU A 39 -0.92 1.49 -9.16
N LEU A 40 0.04 0.88 -8.45
CA LEU A 40 1.46 0.95 -8.84
C LEU A 40 1.72 0.17 -10.14
N GLN A 41 1.10 -0.99 -10.32
CA GLN A 41 1.20 -1.73 -11.59
C GLN A 41 0.67 -0.90 -12.76
N PHE A 42 -0.50 -0.28 -12.57
CA PHE A 42 -1.12 0.60 -13.55
C PHE A 42 -0.26 1.82 -13.87
N LEU A 43 0.28 2.50 -12.86
CA LEU A 43 1.18 3.63 -13.05
C LEU A 43 2.41 3.23 -13.88
N GLY A 44 3.04 2.11 -13.54
CA GLY A 44 4.20 1.62 -14.27
C GLY A 44 3.88 1.28 -15.73
N HIS A 45 2.66 0.81 -16.01
CA HIS A 45 2.19 0.60 -17.38
C HIS A 45 2.04 1.93 -18.13
N ILE A 46 1.32 2.90 -17.56
CA ILE A 46 1.10 4.23 -18.17
C ILE A 46 2.42 4.93 -18.48
N CYS A 47 3.33 4.98 -17.51
CA CYS A 47 4.57 5.74 -17.65
C CYS A 47 5.48 5.20 -18.75
N ARG A 48 5.40 3.89 -19.05
CA ARG A 48 6.17 3.27 -20.14
C ARG A 48 5.55 3.47 -21.51
N HIS A 49 4.22 3.53 -21.60
CA HIS A 49 3.53 3.76 -22.86
C HIS A 49 3.63 5.22 -23.34
N LYS A 50 3.92 6.16 -22.43
CA LYS A 50 4.08 7.61 -22.73
C LYS A 50 2.91 8.22 -23.51
N GLY A 51 1.69 7.71 -23.32
CA GLY A 51 0.48 8.23 -23.95
C GLY A 51 -0.10 9.47 -23.27
N LEU A 52 -1.31 9.88 -23.69
CA LEU A 52 -2.06 11.03 -23.14
C LEU A 52 -2.14 11.04 -21.61
N VAL A 53 -2.39 9.89 -20.99
CA VAL A 53 -2.51 9.76 -19.53
C VAL A 53 -1.18 10.05 -18.83
N HIS A 54 -0.05 9.67 -19.43
CA HIS A 54 1.27 10.01 -18.89
C HIS A 54 1.48 11.52 -18.89
N LEU A 55 1.13 12.19 -19.99
CA LEU A 55 1.22 13.65 -20.10
C LEU A 55 0.28 14.35 -19.10
N ALA A 56 -0.92 13.83 -18.88
CA ALA A 56 -1.86 14.38 -17.89
C ALA A 56 -1.35 14.24 -16.44
N ILE A 57 -0.65 13.14 -16.12
CA ILE A 57 -0.10 12.89 -14.77
C ILE A 57 1.18 13.69 -14.53
N THR A 58 2.05 13.79 -15.53
CA THR A 58 3.37 14.45 -15.43
C THR A 58 3.30 15.94 -15.76
N GLY A 59 2.30 16.37 -16.53
CA GLY A 59 2.09 17.75 -16.97
C GLY A 59 1.93 18.70 -15.79
N LYS A 60 3.02 19.35 -15.42
CA LYS A 60 3.01 20.48 -14.49
C LYS A 60 2.73 21.73 -15.32
N ILE A 61 1.52 22.28 -15.16
CA ILE A 61 1.17 23.58 -15.71
C ILE A 61 1.68 24.62 -14.71
N GLU A 62 2.45 25.61 -15.16
CA GLU A 62 3.02 26.68 -14.33
C GLU A 62 1.99 27.68 -13.77
N SER A 63 0.69 27.33 -13.81
CA SER A 63 -0.37 28.20 -13.35
C SER A 63 -0.61 28.09 -11.84
N LYS A 64 -1.09 29.19 -11.25
CA LYS A 64 -1.58 29.21 -9.88
C LYS A 64 -2.74 28.21 -9.76
N ARG A 65 -2.63 27.25 -8.84
CA ARG A 65 -3.68 26.24 -8.61
C ARG A 65 -5.02 26.95 -8.30
N SER A 66 -6.09 26.50 -8.95
CA SER A 66 -7.43 27.01 -8.70
C SER A 66 -7.92 26.68 -7.28
N LYS A 67 -8.74 27.56 -6.71
CA LYS A 67 -9.39 27.33 -5.41
C LYS A 67 -10.26 26.08 -5.49
N GLY A 68 -10.18 25.20 -4.49
CA GLY A 68 -10.94 23.94 -4.44
C GLY A 68 -10.24 22.73 -5.06
N ARG A 69 -9.14 22.90 -5.80
CA ARG A 69 -8.33 21.76 -6.27
C ARG A 69 -7.58 21.12 -5.08
N GLN A 70 -7.53 19.79 -5.04
CA GLN A 70 -6.75 19.07 -4.05
C GLN A 70 -5.29 19.55 -4.05
N ARG A 71 -4.74 19.81 -2.85
CA ARG A 71 -3.36 20.26 -2.67
C ARG A 71 -2.36 19.17 -3.02
N ILE A 72 -2.65 17.94 -2.59
CA ILE A 72 -1.82 16.76 -2.84
C ILE A 72 -2.11 16.28 -4.25
N THR A 73 -1.05 16.20 -5.08
CA THR A 73 -1.17 15.63 -6.42
C THR A 73 -1.23 14.10 -6.37
N PHE A 74 -1.75 13.47 -7.42
CA PHE A 74 -1.77 12.00 -7.51
C PHE A 74 -0.37 11.41 -7.31
N THR A 75 0.65 11.95 -7.99
CA THR A 75 2.04 11.50 -7.86
C THR A 75 2.59 11.70 -6.45
N GLU A 76 2.30 12.84 -5.83
CA GLU A 76 2.74 13.16 -4.47
C GLU A 76 2.07 12.24 -3.43
N SER A 77 0.79 11.94 -3.62
CA SER A 77 0.09 10.95 -2.81
C SER A 77 0.78 9.59 -2.94
N LEU A 78 1.05 9.11 -4.16
CA LEU A 78 1.74 7.84 -4.38
C LEU A 78 3.14 7.81 -3.75
N THR A 79 3.95 8.85 -3.95
CA THR A 79 5.29 8.96 -3.36
C THR A 79 5.23 8.93 -1.84
N SER A 80 4.24 9.60 -1.23
CA SER A 80 4.13 9.75 0.22
C SER A 80 4.02 8.40 0.95
N TRP A 81 3.28 7.44 0.38
CA TRP A 81 3.12 6.11 0.99
C TRP A 81 4.02 5.03 0.38
N ALA A 82 4.51 5.18 -0.86
CA ALA A 82 5.37 4.19 -1.49
C ALA A 82 6.86 4.36 -1.15
N ILE A 83 7.34 5.60 -0.98
CA ILE A 83 8.76 5.89 -0.74
C ILE A 83 8.96 6.54 0.63
N GLY A 84 8.04 7.43 1.03
CA GLY A 84 8.18 8.29 2.20
C GLY A 84 8.26 9.76 1.78
N LYS A 85 7.97 10.69 2.72
CA LYS A 85 8.03 12.14 2.45
C LYS A 85 9.48 12.57 2.17
N GLY A 86 9.73 13.29 1.07
CA GLY A 86 11.02 13.94 0.80
C GLY A 86 11.79 13.48 -0.44
N SER A 87 11.25 12.57 -1.27
CA SER A 87 11.91 12.14 -2.52
C SER A 87 11.07 12.49 -3.74
N ASP A 88 11.12 13.77 -4.11
CA ASP A 88 10.47 14.27 -5.31
C ASP A 88 11.48 14.33 -6.47
N ASN A 89 11.03 13.84 -7.64
CA ASN A 89 11.62 13.89 -8.99
C ASN A 89 12.03 12.54 -9.59
N ASN A 90 12.21 11.47 -8.81
CA ASN A 90 12.63 10.16 -9.35
C ASN A 90 11.53 9.09 -9.42
N PHE A 91 10.33 9.31 -8.86
CA PHE A 91 9.31 8.26 -8.81
C PHE A 91 8.83 7.80 -10.19
N ILE A 92 8.60 8.75 -11.11
CA ILE A 92 8.22 8.42 -12.49
C ILE A 92 9.40 7.77 -13.23
N ARG A 93 10.64 8.25 -13.05
CA ARG A 93 11.84 7.63 -13.65
C ARG A 93 12.06 6.19 -13.18
N LEU A 94 11.76 5.89 -11.91
CA LEU A 94 11.82 4.52 -11.38
C LEU A 94 10.88 3.55 -12.09
N THR A 95 9.82 4.04 -12.74
CA THR A 95 8.91 3.16 -13.48
C THR A 95 9.53 2.64 -14.78
N GLU A 96 10.53 3.32 -15.34
CA GLU A 96 11.16 2.92 -16.61
C GLU A 96 11.85 1.56 -16.47
N ASN A 97 12.55 1.34 -15.36
CA ASN A 97 13.15 0.04 -15.04
C ASN A 97 12.06 -0.96 -14.59
N ARG A 98 11.74 -1.95 -15.43
CA ARG A 98 10.75 -3.00 -15.12
C ARG A 98 11.12 -3.83 -13.90
N PHE A 99 12.38 -4.23 -13.78
CA PHE A 99 12.85 -5.06 -12.67
C PHE A 99 12.83 -4.28 -11.36
N GLY A 100 13.41 -3.09 -11.37
CA GLY A 100 13.40 -2.18 -10.20
C GLY A 100 11.97 -1.81 -9.76
N TRP A 101 11.06 -1.59 -10.72
CA TRP A 101 9.67 -1.29 -10.42
C TRP A 101 8.92 -2.47 -9.77
N ARG A 102 9.10 -3.69 -10.28
CA ARG A 102 8.50 -4.89 -9.69
C ARG A 102 9.03 -5.14 -8.28
N ASN A 103 10.33 -4.97 -8.09
CA ASN A 103 10.95 -5.12 -6.78
C ASN A 103 10.45 -4.05 -5.79
N LYS A 104 10.28 -2.79 -6.23
CA LYS A 104 9.65 -1.75 -5.41
C LYS A 104 8.20 -2.06 -5.05
N ILE A 105 7.39 -2.57 -5.98
CA ILE A 105 6.01 -2.98 -5.68
C ILE A 105 6.00 -4.09 -4.61
N ALA A 106 6.91 -5.05 -4.70
CA ALA A 106 7.07 -6.11 -3.70
C ALA A 106 7.52 -5.57 -2.35
N ASN A 107 8.48 -4.64 -2.31
CA ASN A 107 8.96 -4.06 -1.06
C ASN A 107 7.93 -3.13 -0.38
N VAL A 108 7.14 -2.39 -1.16
CA VAL A 108 6.00 -1.62 -0.64
C VAL A 108 4.93 -2.56 -0.08
N TYR A 109 4.77 -3.74 -0.69
CA TYR A 109 3.91 -4.78 -0.16
C TYR A 109 4.42 -5.30 1.20
N SER A 110 5.72 -5.56 1.34
CA SER A 110 6.36 -5.96 2.60
C SER A 110 6.25 -4.89 3.68
N ARG A 111 6.49 -3.60 3.37
CA ARG A 111 6.44 -2.50 4.35
C ARG A 111 5.04 -2.22 4.92
N LEU A 112 3.98 -2.61 4.22
CA LEU A 112 2.59 -2.44 4.67
C LEU A 112 2.09 -3.61 5.53
N VAL A 113 2.96 -4.57 5.83
CA VAL A 113 2.78 -5.67 6.77
C VAL A 113 3.71 -5.37 7.95
N PRO A 114 3.20 -5.05 9.14
CA PRO A 114 3.91 -5.42 10.36
C PRO A 114 3.96 -6.95 10.34
N ASP A 115 5.16 -7.52 10.32
CA ASP A 115 5.31 -8.96 10.49
C ASP A 115 4.84 -9.29 11.92
N ASP A 116 3.59 -9.74 12.07
CA ASP A 116 3.04 -10.25 13.35
C ASP A 116 3.80 -11.49 13.89
N ASP A 117 4.87 -11.91 13.21
CA ASP A 117 5.74 -13.03 13.56
C ASP A 117 7.12 -12.62 14.10
N ASP A 118 7.55 -11.35 14.00
CA ASP A 118 8.83 -10.90 14.56
C ASP A 118 8.80 -10.79 16.10
N ASP A 119 7.63 -10.49 16.67
CA ASP A 119 7.42 -10.44 18.14
C ASP A 119 7.56 -11.83 18.81
N LYS A 120 7.50 -12.92 18.04
CA LYS A 120 7.67 -14.30 18.56
C LYS A 120 9.12 -14.78 18.53
N ILE A 121 9.98 -14.15 17.74
CA ILE A 121 11.40 -14.53 17.62
C ILE A 121 12.21 -13.95 18.78
N HIS A 122 11.86 -12.74 19.24
CA HIS A 122 12.51 -12.12 20.40
C HIS A 122 12.07 -12.72 21.75
N ALA A 123 10.81 -13.14 21.90
CA ALA A 123 10.30 -13.68 23.16
C ALA A 123 10.87 -15.07 23.55
N LYS A 124 11.49 -15.81 22.61
CA LYS A 124 12.08 -17.13 22.90
C LYS A 124 13.52 -17.06 23.42
N ASN A 125 14.25 -15.99 23.11
CA ASN A 125 15.68 -15.90 23.42
C ASN A 125 15.98 -15.32 24.81
N ASP A 126 14.98 -14.76 25.49
CA ASP A 126 15.13 -14.12 26.81
C ASP A 126 14.83 -15.06 28.00
N SER A 127 14.72 -16.38 27.75
CA SER A 127 14.28 -17.36 28.77
C SER A 127 15.37 -18.27 29.35
N TRP A 128 16.66 -18.09 29.02
CA TRP A 128 17.75 -18.95 29.52
C TRP A 128 19.06 -18.23 29.88
N THR A 129 18.99 -17.11 30.59
CA THR A 129 20.10 -16.67 31.46
C THR A 129 19.67 -16.79 32.91
N ILE A 130 19.68 -18.03 33.41
CA ILE A 130 19.69 -18.31 34.84
C ILE A 130 21.15 -18.39 35.27
N THR A 131 21.44 -17.57 36.27
CA THR A 131 22.58 -17.54 37.18
C THR A 131 23.24 -18.90 37.48
N GLU A 132 24.57 -18.93 37.35
CA GLU A 132 25.51 -19.56 38.30
C GLU A 132 26.75 -18.67 38.43
#